data_AF-A0A5Y8W8Z6-F1
#
_entry.id   AF-A0A5Y8W8Z6-F1
#
_cell.length_a   1.000
_cell.length_b   1.000
_cell.length_c   1.000
_cell.angle_alpha   90.00
_cell.angle_beta   90.00
_cell.angle_gamma   90.00
#
_symmetry.space_group_name_H-M   'P 1'
#
loop_
_entity.id
_entity.type
_entity.pdbx_description
1 polymer ?
#
loop_
_entity_poly.entity_id
_entity_poly.type
_entity_poly.pdbx_seq_one_letter_code
_entity_poly.pdbx_strand_id
1 'polypeptide(L)'
;TRFDADIPNDWGDRQATLFKDTLVLSAKLAALTPPQGYPNAPRYYSPERLEIIYKRHKLDRLLDPRIPAIYRYNFPEDLRAKIRAYAKEHNIKE
;
A
#
# COMPACT_ATOMS: atom_id res chain seq x y z
N THR A 1 5.57 -16.14 -23.28
CA THR A 1 6.25 -16.39 -21.98
C THR A 1 6.17 -17.87 -21.69
N ARG A 2 7.31 -18.57 -21.62
CA ARG A 2 7.34 -19.95 -21.14
C ARG A 2 7.29 -19.89 -19.61
N PHE A 3 6.30 -20.55 -19.01
CA PHE A 3 6.24 -20.74 -17.57
C PHE A 3 6.89 -22.08 -17.28
N ASP A 4 8.12 -22.04 -16.78
CA ASP A 4 8.84 -23.23 -16.34
C ASP A 4 8.32 -23.56 -14.94
N ALA A 5 7.21 -24.28 -14.89
CA ALA A 5 6.73 -24.91 -13.66
C ALA A 5 7.49 -26.22 -13.45
N ASP A 6 7.90 -26.49 -12.21
CA ASP A 6 8.51 -27.77 -11.83
C ASP A 6 7.48 -28.88 -12.06
N ILE A 7 7.66 -29.64 -13.14
CA ILE A 7 6.83 -30.80 -13.47
C ILE A 7 7.52 -32.05 -12.94
N PRO A 8 6.82 -32.88 -12.15
CA PRO A 8 7.33 -34.18 -11.72
C PRO A 8 7.73 -35.07 -12.90
N ASN A 9 8.91 -35.70 -12.82
CA ASN A 9 9.49 -36.47 -13.91
C ASN A 9 8.76 -37.81 -14.19
N ASP A 10 7.84 -38.19 -13.31
CA ASP A 10 6.98 -39.37 -13.40
C ASP A 10 5.71 -39.14 -14.25
N TRP A 11 5.44 -37.90 -14.68
CA TRP A 11 4.27 -37.57 -15.49
C TRP A 11 4.51 -37.80 -16.98
N GLY A 12 3.53 -38.38 -17.67
CA GLY A 12 3.55 -38.46 -19.13
C GLY A 12 3.34 -37.10 -19.80
N ASP A 13 3.78 -36.96 -21.06
CA ASP A 13 3.75 -35.70 -21.83
C ASP A 13 2.37 -35.01 -21.85
N ARG A 14 1.30 -35.81 -21.99
CA ARG A 14 -0.08 -35.30 -22.00
C ARG A 14 -0.47 -34.68 -20.66
N GLN A 15 -0.07 -35.32 -19.56
CA GLN A 15 -0.36 -34.85 -18.20
C GLN A 15 0.44 -33.57 -17.89
N ALA A 16 1.72 -33.54 -18.28
CA ALA A 16 2.58 -32.38 -18.17
C ALA A 16 2.03 -31.17 -18.95
N THR A 17 1.51 -31.40 -20.16
CA THR A 17 0.92 -30.35 -21.00
C THR A 17 -0.36 -29.80 -20.37
N LEU A 18 -1.28 -30.68 -19.94
CA LEU A 18 -2.54 -30.27 -19.30
C LEU A 18 -2.30 -29.45 -18.02
N PHE A 19 -1.30 -29.81 -17.22
CA PHE A 19 -0.93 -29.05 -16.04
C PHE A 19 -0.45 -27.63 -16.38
N LYS A 20 0.44 -27.50 -17.37
CA LYS A 20 0.93 -26.20 -17.85
C LYS A 20 -0.22 -25.32 -18.34
N ASP A 21 -1.12 -25.86 -19.14
CA ASP A 21 -2.26 -25.12 -19.68
C ASP A 21 -3.20 -24.67 -18.56
N THR A 22 -3.44 -25.53 -17.57
CA THR A 22 -4.27 -25.20 -16.39
C THR A 22 -3.65 -24.08 -15.56
N LEU A 23 -2.33 -24.13 -15.34
CA LEU A 23 -1.59 -23.12 -14.60
C LEU A 23 -1.60 -21.76 -15.31
N VAL A 24 -1.42 -21.75 -16.63
CA VAL A 24 -1.53 -20.52 -17.44
C VAL A 24 -2.96 -19.98 -17.42
N LEU A 25 -3.97 -20.84 -17.53
CA LEU A 25 -5.36 -20.44 -17.47
C LEU A 25 -5.72 -19.82 -16.11
N SER A 26 -5.33 -20.45 -15.00
CA SER A 26 -5.59 -19.94 -13.65
C SER A 26 -4.90 -18.61 -13.40
N ALA A 27 -3.66 -18.44 -13.87
CA ALA A 27 -2.92 -17.19 -13.76
C ALA A 27 -3.61 -16.05 -14.54
N LYS A 28 -4.05 -16.33 -15.78
CA LYS A 28 -4.80 -15.35 -16.59
C LYS A 28 -6.13 -14.99 -15.95
N LEU A 29 -6.85 -15.96 -15.38
CA LEU A 29 -8.11 -15.72 -14.69
C LEU A 29 -7.90 -14.82 -13.46
N ALA A 30 -6.91 -15.11 -12.63
CA ALA A 30 -6.58 -14.31 -11.45
C ALA A 30 -6.12 -12.88 -11.81
N ALA A 31 -5.44 -12.70 -12.95
CA ALA A 31 -5.05 -11.38 -13.43
C ALA A 31 -6.22 -10.55 -13.95
N LEU A 32 -7.27 -11.20 -14.50
CA LEU A 32 -8.46 -10.52 -15.01
C LEU A 32 -9.39 -10.04 -13.89
N THR A 33 -9.50 -10.83 -12.82
CA THR A 33 -10.29 -10.51 -11.62
C THR A 33 -9.39 -10.46 -10.40
N PRO A 34 -8.46 -9.47 -10.33
CA PRO A 34 -7.58 -9.36 -9.19
C PRO A 34 -8.43 -9.23 -7.92
N PRO A 35 -8.09 -9.92 -6.82
CA PRO A 35 -8.78 -9.75 -5.55
C PRO A 35 -8.78 -8.26 -5.20
N GLN A 36 -9.98 -7.71 -4.98
CA GLN A 36 -10.14 -6.29 -4.69
C GLN A 36 -9.54 -5.98 -3.31
N GLY A 37 -8.33 -5.43 -3.32
CA GLY A 37 -7.59 -5.02 -2.13
C GLY A 37 -6.57 -6.05 -1.67
N TYR A 38 -5.39 -5.57 -1.25
CA TYR A 38 -4.43 -6.42 -0.56
C TYR A 38 -5.04 -6.86 0.79
N PRO A 39 -4.88 -8.12 1.22
CA PRO A 39 -5.37 -8.60 2.51
C PRO A 39 -4.91 -7.74 3.71
N ASN A 40 -3.79 -7.03 3.54
CA ASN A 40 -3.18 -6.11 4.51
C ASN A 40 -3.16 -4.65 4.04
N ALA A 41 -3.90 -4.28 2.99
CA ALA A 41 -3.96 -2.88 2.54
C ALA A 41 -4.47 -2.02 3.71
N PRO A 42 -3.71 -0.99 4.14
CA PRO A 42 -4.21 -0.05 5.12
C PRO A 42 -5.50 0.59 4.59
N ARG A 43 -6.59 0.47 5.35
CA ARG A 43 -7.86 1.10 4.98
C ARG A 43 -7.77 2.58 5.29
N TYR A 44 -7.36 3.38 4.32
CA TYR A 44 -7.39 4.83 4.45
C TYR A 44 -8.82 5.34 4.35
N TYR A 45 -9.23 6.14 5.33
CA TYR A 45 -10.48 6.88 5.24
C TYR A 45 -10.31 8.07 4.30
N SER A 46 -11.37 8.43 3.58
CA SER A 46 -11.39 9.68 2.82
C SER A 46 -11.23 10.88 3.77
N PRO A 47 -10.72 12.02 3.28
CA PRO A 47 -10.58 13.23 4.08
C PRO A 47 -11.89 13.62 4.79
N GLU A 48 -13.04 13.55 4.11
CA GLU A 48 -14.34 13.90 4.69
C GLU A 48 -14.72 12.97 5.83
N ARG A 49 -14.46 11.66 5.65
CA ARG A 49 -14.79 10.67 6.68
C ARG A 49 -13.93 10.84 7.92
N LEU A 50 -12.65 11.16 7.75
CA LEU A 50 -11.78 11.50 8.87
C LEU A 50 -12.30 12.72 9.66
N GLU A 51 -13.01 13.65 9.01
CA GLU A 51 -13.52 14.87 9.67
C GLU A 51 -14.64 14.55 10.61
N ILE A 52 -15.53 13.68 10.13
CA ILE A 52 -16.65 13.18 10.88
C ILE A 52 -16.14 12.41 12.10
N ILE A 53 -15.10 11.58 11.94
CA ILE A 53 -14.53 10.79 13.05
C ILE A 53 -13.80 11.71 14.06
N TYR A 54 -13.04 12.70 13.58
CA TYR A 54 -12.36 13.69 14.42
C TYR A 54 -13.37 14.54 15.22
N LYS A 55 -14.38 15.13 14.58
CA LYS A 55 -15.45 15.91 15.24
C LYS A 55 -16.27 15.09 16.22
N ARG A 56 -16.34 13.77 16.04
CA ARG A 56 -16.99 12.83 16.97
C ARG A 56 -16.07 12.38 18.12
N HIS A 57 -14.88 12.96 18.25
CA HIS A 57 -13.86 12.61 19.25
C HIS A 57 -13.48 11.11 19.23
N LYS A 58 -13.59 10.45 18.07
CA LYS A 58 -13.21 9.04 17.89
C LYS A 58 -11.84 8.85 17.24
N LEU A 59 -11.27 9.90 16.67
CA LEU A 59 -9.91 9.90 16.13
C LEU A 59 -8.99 10.52 17.17
N ASP A 60 -7.99 9.76 17.60
CA ASP A 60 -6.92 10.32 18.42
C ASP A 60 -6.21 11.43 17.62
N ARG A 61 -6.10 12.61 18.23
CA ARG A 61 -5.41 13.77 17.65
C ARG A 61 -3.97 13.42 17.24
N LEU A 62 -3.33 12.49 17.94
CA LEU A 62 -1.98 12.03 17.63
C LEU A 62 -1.90 11.15 16.38
N LEU A 63 -3.02 10.51 16.02
CA LEU A 63 -3.15 9.61 14.87
C LEU A 63 -3.85 10.28 13.68
N ASP A 64 -4.07 11.60 13.72
CA ASP A 64 -4.72 12.30 12.62
C ASP A 64 -3.74 12.43 11.42
N PRO A 65 -4.00 11.75 10.30
CA PRO A 65 -3.11 11.78 9.15
C PRO A 65 -3.15 13.12 8.40
N ARG A 66 -4.15 13.98 8.67
CA ARG A 66 -4.32 15.27 7.98
C ARG A 66 -3.36 16.35 8.48
N ILE A 67 -2.88 16.20 9.71
CA ILE A 67 -1.91 17.14 10.27
C ILE A 67 -0.59 16.92 9.52
N PRO A 68 0.03 18.00 8.97
CA PRO A 68 1.33 17.91 8.34
C PRO A 68 2.33 17.15 9.22
N ALA A 69 3.15 16.29 8.62
CA ALA A 69 4.05 15.41 9.36
C ALA A 69 4.92 16.17 10.37
N ILE A 70 5.37 17.38 9.99
CA ILE A 70 6.15 18.26 10.85
C ILE A 70 5.44 18.59 12.17
N TYR A 71 4.11 18.59 12.27
CA TYR A 71 3.38 18.90 13.51
C TYR A 71 2.93 17.67 14.31
N ARG A 72 3.25 16.45 13.83
CA ARG A 72 2.91 15.22 14.56
C ARG A 72 3.75 15.06 15.81
N TYR A 73 3.20 14.40 16.83
CA TYR A 73 3.85 14.23 18.13
C TYR A 73 5.17 13.44 18.06
N ASN A 74 5.24 12.41 17.21
CA ASN A 74 6.43 11.57 17.03
C ASN A 74 7.46 12.16 16.05
N PHE A 75 7.29 13.41 15.60
CA PHE A 75 8.20 13.99 14.62
C PHE A 75 9.51 14.46 15.30
N PRO A 76 10.71 14.07 14.80
CA PRO A 76 11.98 14.44 15.42
C PRO A 76 12.19 15.97 15.47
N GLU A 77 12.54 16.49 16.64
CA GLU A 77 12.72 17.93 16.85
C GLU A 77 13.92 18.48 16.07
N ASP A 78 14.99 17.69 15.92
CA ASP A 78 16.16 18.05 15.12
C ASP A 78 15.81 18.29 13.64
N LEU A 79 14.89 17.48 13.09
CA LEU A 79 14.42 17.64 11.71
C LEU A 79 13.52 18.86 11.57
N ARG A 80 12.67 19.15 12.57
CA ARG A 80 11.87 20.39 12.62
C ARG A 80 12.75 21.61 12.53
N ALA A 81 13.82 21.66 13.33
CA ALA A 81 14.74 22.77 13.36
C ALA A 81 15.41 22.98 11.99
N LYS A 82 15.89 21.89 11.35
CA LYS A 82 16.49 21.93 10.01
C LYS A 82 15.51 22.42 8.94
N ILE A 83 14.27 21.92 8.94
CA ILE A 83 13.25 22.32 7.97
C ILE A 83 12.91 23.81 8.12
N ARG A 84 12.74 24.30 9.36
CA ARG A 84 12.49 25.72 9.64
C ARG A 84 13.65 26.62 9.23
N ALA A 85 14.89 26.18 9.47
CA ALA A 85 16.09 26.91 9.06
C ALA A 85 16.15 27.04 7.53
N TYR A 86 15.93 25.94 6.81
CA TYR A 86 15.89 25.93 5.35
C TYR A 86 14.76 26.82 4.81
N ALA A 87 13.56 26.74 5.38
CA ALA A 87 12.44 27.60 4.98
C ALA A 87 12.76 29.09 5.15
N LYS A 88 13.46 29.45 6.24
CA LYS A 88 13.92 30.83 6.51
C LYS A 88 14.99 31.28 5.51
N GLU A 89 15.96 30.43 5.18
CA GLU A 89 17.03 30.72 4.22
C GLU A 89 16.47 30.95 2.81
N HIS A 90 15.44 30.20 2.43
CA HIS A 90 14.84 30.26 1.10
C HIS A 90 13.55 31.08 1.01
N ASN A 91 13.19 31.85 2.04
CA ASN A 91 11.97 32.67 2.10
C ASN A 91 10.67 31.89 1.76
N ILE A 92 10.61 30.62 2.14
CA ILE A 92 9.44 29.77 1.94
C ILE A 92 8.40 30.15 2.99
N LYS A 93 7.21 30.58 2.55
CA LYS A 93 6.09 30.91 3.44
C LYS A 93 5.35 29.63 3.86
N GLU A 94 4.83 29.62 5.09
CA GLU A 94 3.91 28.59 5.59
C GLU A 94 2.55 28.60 4.88
#